data_AF-A0A9P1HIT1-F1
#
_entry.id   AF-A0A9P1HIT1-F1
#
_cell.length_a   1.000
_cell.length_b   1.000
_cell.length_c   1.000
_cell.angle_alpha   90.00
_cell.angle_beta   90.00
_cell.angle_gamma   90.00
#
_symmetry.space_group_name_H-M   'P 1'
#
loop_
_entity.id
_entity.type
_entity.pdbx_description
1 polymer ?
#
loop_
_entity_poly.entity_id
_entity_poly.type
_entity_poly.pdbx_seq_one_letter_code
_entity_poly.pdbx_strand_id
1 'polypeptide(L)'
;MSKTSTSTGFSFPPRDPGYPRECDYCFPRIDFYDGAEFARHLRVVHSTKEGGSFVCRYGENNVCQKLPLEGVSDVDYEAHIRRFHTCGIHPYCVDET
;
A
#
# COMPACT_ATOMS: atom_id res chain seq x y z
N MET A 1 5.76 32.16 7.28
CA MET A 1 4.40 31.77 7.69
C MET A 1 4.33 30.25 7.64
N SER A 2 4.81 29.56 8.67
CA SER A 2 4.97 28.10 8.65
C SER A 2 3.83 27.49 9.45
N LYS A 3 2.84 26.91 8.76
CA LYS A 3 1.72 26.25 9.43
C LYS A 3 2.11 24.83 9.82
N THR A 4 2.14 24.64 11.13
CA THR A 4 2.14 23.40 11.89
C THR A 4 0.96 22.51 11.47
N SER A 5 1.19 21.22 11.30
CA SER A 5 0.15 20.19 11.45
C SER A 5 0.73 19.02 12.22
N THR A 6 0.57 19.11 13.53
CA THR A 6 0.64 18.02 14.50
C THR A 6 -0.57 17.11 14.31
N SER A 7 -0.38 15.81 14.11
CA SER A 7 -1.41 14.80 14.36
C SER A 7 -0.87 13.74 15.31
N THR A 8 -1.09 14.05 16.59
CA THR A 8 -1.46 13.17 17.70
C THR A 8 -1.03 11.70 17.61
N GLY A 9 -0.03 11.36 18.42
CA GLY A 9 0.31 9.98 18.73
C GLY A 9 -0.81 9.26 19.48
N PHE A 10 -1.22 8.13 18.92
CA PHE A 10 -1.66 6.99 19.71
C PHE A 10 -0.52 5.98 19.68
N SER A 11 0.21 5.84 20.79
CA SER A 11 1.26 4.84 20.96
C SER A 11 0.64 3.46 21.18
N PHE A 12 0.05 2.90 20.13
CA PHE A 12 -0.13 1.46 20.05
C PHE A 12 1.20 0.85 19.60
N PRO A 13 1.68 -0.24 20.25
CA PRO A 13 2.86 -0.92 19.74
C PRO A 13 2.57 -1.35 18.28
N PRO A 14 3.52 -1.17 17.34
CA PRO A 14 3.34 -1.61 15.98
C PRO A 14 3.05 -3.11 16.00
N ARG A 15 1.86 -3.50 15.53
CA ARG A 15 1.44 -4.90 15.49
C ARG A 15 2.25 -5.71 14.48
N ASP A 16 2.89 -5.03 13.54
CA ASP A 16 3.61 -5.64 12.42
C ASP A 16 4.97 -4.93 12.21
N PRO A 17 6.07 -5.67 11.97
CA PRO A 17 7.38 -5.09 11.72
C PRO A 17 7.38 -4.21 10.47
N GLY A 18 7.80 -2.95 10.64
CA GLY A 18 7.88 -1.97 9.55
C GLY A 18 6.76 -0.94 9.51
N TYR A 19 5.95 -0.81 10.57
CA TYR A 19 4.99 0.27 10.79
C TYR A 19 5.41 1.18 11.97
N PRO A 20 4.98 2.45 12.02
CA PRO A 20 4.07 3.13 11.09
C PRO A 20 4.66 3.39 9.71
N ARG A 21 3.80 3.40 8.69
CA ARG A 21 4.15 3.64 7.28
C ARG A 21 3.22 4.68 6.69
N GLU A 22 3.77 5.52 5.82
CA GLU A 22 3.00 6.50 5.07
C GLU A 22 2.84 6.08 3.61
N CYS A 23 1.79 6.58 2.94
CA CYS A 23 1.61 6.39 1.51
C CYS A 23 2.43 7.42 0.72
N ASP A 24 3.41 6.98 -0.06
CA ASP A 24 4.29 7.85 -0.84
C ASP A 24 3.58 8.63 -1.97
N TYR A 25 2.49 8.08 -2.49
CA TYR A 25 1.76 8.63 -3.65
C TYR A 25 0.50 9.41 -3.29
N CYS A 26 0.12 9.46 -2.01
CA CYS A 26 -1.04 10.21 -1.55
C CYS A 26 -0.63 11.60 -1.05
N PHE A 27 -1.44 12.60 -1.36
CA PHE A 27 -1.31 13.93 -0.79
C PHE A 27 -2.68 14.42 -0.31
N PRO A 28 -2.86 14.76 0.99
CA PRO A 28 -1.85 14.80 2.06
C PRO A 28 -1.29 13.42 2.43
N ARG A 29 -0.09 13.38 3.02
CA ARG A 29 0.52 12.14 3.54
C ARG A 29 -0.33 11.58 4.67
N ILE A 30 -0.62 10.28 4.60
CA ILE A 30 -1.48 9.56 5.55
C ILE A 30 -0.62 8.47 6.21
N ASP A 31 -0.57 8.46 7.53
CA ASP A 31 0.12 7.45 8.33
C ASP A 31 -0.79 6.24 8.60
N PHE A 32 -0.22 5.05 8.48
CA PHE A 32 -0.85 3.77 8.77
C PHE A 32 -0.04 3.05 9.84
N TYR A 33 -0.72 2.40 10.78
CA TYR A 33 -0.07 1.68 11.89
C TYR A 33 -0.12 0.15 11.72
N ASP A 34 -0.85 -0.32 10.72
CA ASP A 34 -1.09 -1.72 10.44
C ASP A 34 -1.09 -2.00 8.93
N GLY A 35 -0.50 -3.13 8.52
CA GLY A 35 -0.51 -3.52 7.11
C GLY A 35 -1.88 -3.84 6.55
N ALA A 36 -2.83 -4.24 7.39
CA ALA A 36 -4.22 -4.40 6.98
C ALA A 36 -4.86 -3.06 6.58
N GLU A 37 -4.59 -1.99 7.34
CA GLU A 37 -5.09 -0.66 7.01
C GLU A 37 -4.45 -0.11 5.74
N PHE A 38 -3.13 -0.30 5.61
CA PHE A 38 -2.41 0.13 4.42
C PHE A 38 -2.88 -0.63 3.17
N ALA A 39 -3.07 -1.95 3.25
CA ALA A 39 -3.64 -2.76 2.17
C ALA A 39 -5.02 -2.23 1.73
N ARG A 40 -5.91 -1.97 2.69
CA ARG A 40 -7.24 -1.42 2.40
C ARG A 40 -7.14 -0.07 1.70
N HIS A 41 -6.23 0.80 2.14
CA HIS A 41 -5.99 2.08 1.49
C HIS A 41 -5.55 1.92 0.03
N LEU A 42 -4.55 1.07 -0.24
CA LEU A 42 -4.08 0.80 -1.60
C LEU A 42 -5.21 0.31 -2.50
N ARG A 43 -6.06 -0.57 -1.99
CA ARG A 43 -7.21 -1.09 -2.73
C ARG A 43 -8.26 -0.05 -3.04
N VAL A 44 -8.49 0.93 -2.16
CA VAL A 44 -9.54 1.93 -2.39
C VAL A 44 -9.02 3.13 -3.19
N VAL A 45 -7.76 3.52 -2.97
CA VAL A 45 -7.20 4.76 -3.50
C VAL A 45 -6.26 4.53 -4.69
N HIS A 46 -5.51 3.44 -4.68
CA HIS A 46 -4.52 3.08 -5.70
C HIS A 46 -4.93 1.83 -6.49
N SER A 47 -6.23 1.56 -6.62
CA SER A 47 -6.74 0.56 -7.54
C SER A 47 -7.69 1.16 -8.57
N THR A 48 -7.70 0.59 -9.76
CA THR A 48 -8.75 0.81 -10.75
C THR A 48 -9.47 -0.50 -10.99
N LYS A 49 -10.80 -0.47 -11.03
CA LYS A 49 -11.62 -1.62 -11.40
C LYS A 49 -12.09 -1.49 -12.85
N GLU A 50 -11.64 -2.39 -13.71
CA GLU A 50 -12.04 -2.43 -15.13
C GLU A 50 -12.68 -3.78 -15.43
N GLY A 51 -13.96 -3.81 -15.83
CA GLY A 51 -14.63 -5.03 -16.26
C GLY A 51 -14.74 -6.16 -15.21
N GLY A 52 -14.41 -5.90 -13.94
CA GLY A 52 -14.35 -6.91 -12.87
C GLY A 52 -12.93 -7.25 -12.40
N SER A 53 -11.91 -6.82 -13.14
CA SER A 53 -10.50 -6.94 -12.78
C SER A 53 -10.01 -5.72 -12.01
N PHE A 54 -9.02 -5.91 -11.15
CA PHE A 54 -8.37 -4.86 -10.37
C PHE A 54 -6.94 -4.63 -10.86
N VAL A 55 -6.62 -3.36 -11.15
CA VAL A 55 -5.30 -2.92 -11.57
C VAL A 55 -4.65 -2.15 -10.44
N CYS A 56 -3.37 -2.44 -10.15
CA CYS A 56 -2.61 -1.73 -9.12
C CYS A 56 -1.93 -0.49 -9.71
N ARG A 57 -2.27 0.67 -9.14
CA ARG A 57 -1.74 1.97 -9.50
C ARG A 57 -0.75 2.52 -8.48
N TYR A 58 -0.33 1.69 -7.53
CA TYR A 58 0.68 2.07 -6.55
C TYR A 58 2.07 1.95 -7.16
N GLY A 59 2.57 3.06 -7.72
CA GLY A 59 3.86 3.11 -8.39
C GLY A 59 4.06 4.41 -9.17
N GLU A 60 5.25 4.60 -9.72
CA GLU A 60 5.54 5.72 -10.61
C GLU A 60 4.56 5.75 -11.80
N ASN A 61 4.11 6.94 -12.17
CA ASN A 61 3.11 7.14 -13.23
C ASN A 61 1.78 6.40 -13.03
N ASN A 62 1.41 6.08 -11.77
CA ASN A 62 0.20 5.31 -11.44
C ASN A 62 0.21 3.88 -11.99
N VAL A 63 1.39 3.27 -12.11
CA VAL A 63 1.56 1.90 -12.59
C VAL A 63 2.44 1.14 -11.61
N CYS A 64 1.90 0.07 -11.02
CA CYS A 64 2.72 -0.84 -10.24
C CYS A 64 3.59 -1.69 -11.16
N GLN A 65 4.91 -1.66 -10.99
CA GLN A 65 5.85 -2.48 -11.78
C GLN A 65 5.79 -3.97 -11.43
N LYS A 66 5.17 -4.33 -10.30
CA LYS A 66 5.07 -5.70 -9.79
C LYS A 66 3.78 -6.41 -10.19
N LEU A 67 2.84 -5.72 -10.84
CA LEU A 67 1.58 -6.31 -11.32
C LEU A 67 1.34 -5.93 -12.79
N PRO A 68 0.99 -6.88 -13.66
CA PRO A 68 0.66 -6.57 -15.05
C PRO A 68 -0.53 -5.61 -15.17
N LEU A 69 -0.54 -4.81 -16.24
CA LEU A 69 -1.62 -3.86 -16.55
C LEU A 69 -2.94 -4.53 -16.92
N GLU A 70 -2.94 -5.83 -17.22
CA GLU A 70 -4.14 -6.59 -17.61
C GLU A 70 -5.16 -6.75 -16.47
N GLY A 71 -4.81 -6.32 -15.26
CA GLY A 71 -5.65 -6.44 -14.09
C GLY A 71 -5.75 -7.88 -13.61
N VAL A 72 -6.05 -8.06 -12.33
CA VAL A 72 -6.13 -9.37 -11.68
C VAL A 72 -7.44 -9.53 -10.91
N SER A 73 -7.72 -10.75 -10.46
CA SER A 73 -8.88 -11.02 -9.63
C SER A 73 -8.79 -10.27 -8.28
N ASP A 74 -9.92 -10.11 -7.60
CA ASP A 74 -9.98 -9.50 -6.27
C ASP A 74 -8.99 -10.12 -5.26
N VAL A 75 -8.92 -11.45 -5.28
CA VAL A 75 -8.10 -12.27 -4.38
C VAL A 75 -6.63 -12.09 -4.71
N ASP A 76 -6.27 -12.12 -6.01
CA ASP A 76 -4.91 -11.91 -6.47
C ASP A 76 -4.42 -10.48 -6.18
N TYR A 77 -5.31 -9.49 -6.34
CA TYR A 77 -5.00 -8.10 -6.03
C TYR A 77 -4.69 -7.93 -4.54
N GLU A 78 -5.51 -8.52 -3.67
CA GLU A 78 -5.28 -8.48 -2.22
C GLU A 78 -3.99 -9.21 -1.81
N ALA A 79 -3.69 -10.35 -2.43
CA ALA A 79 -2.43 -11.05 -2.20
C ALA A 79 -1.23 -10.22 -2.67
N HIS A 80 -1.35 -9.53 -3.81
CA HIS A 80 -0.33 -8.66 -4.36
C HIS A 80 -0.01 -7.49 -3.42
N ILE A 81 -1.00 -6.69 -3.01
CA ILE A 81 -0.75 -5.55 -2.11
C ILE A 81 -0.13 -6.03 -0.79
N ARG A 82 -0.58 -7.18 -0.26
CA ARG A 82 -0.06 -7.71 0.99
C ARG A 82 1.41 -8.13 0.88
N ARG A 83 1.78 -8.79 -0.22
CA ARG A 83 3.13 -9.30 -0.45
C ARG A 83 4.12 -8.20 -0.86
N PHE A 84 3.71 -7.28 -1.73
CA PHE A 84 4.63 -6.34 -2.37
C PHE A 84 4.63 -4.94 -1.75
N HIS A 85 3.55 -4.53 -1.10
CA HIS A 85 3.43 -3.17 -0.57
C HIS A 85 3.28 -3.11 0.95
N THR A 86 2.62 -4.08 1.58
CA THR A 86 2.39 -4.06 3.04
C THR A 86 3.36 -4.93 3.84
N CYS A 87 3.94 -5.98 3.26
CA CYS A 87 4.95 -6.79 3.94
C CYS A 87 6.24 -5.97 4.05
N GLY A 88 6.49 -5.42 5.24
CA GLY A 88 7.72 -4.69 5.53
C GLY A 88 8.90 -5.64 5.46
N ILE A 89 9.72 -5.51 4.41
CA ILE A 89 11.07 -6.08 4.25
C ILE A 89 11.24 -7.39 5.02
N HIS A 90 10.48 -8.42 4.64
CA HIS A 90 10.86 -9.76 5.03
C HIS A 90 11.96 -10.18 4.06
N PRO A 91 13.18 -10.49 4.51
CA PRO A 91 14.29 -10.91 3.63
C PRO A 91 14.01 -12.22 2.86
N TYR A 92 12.82 -12.81 3.01
CA TYR A 92 12.33 -13.97 2.26
C TYR A 92 11.31 -13.65 1.17
N CYS A 93 10.92 -12.39 0.96
CA CYS A 93 10.14 -11.98 -0.21
C CYS A 93 11.08 -11.47 -1.30
N VAL A 94 12.05 -12.31 -1.68
CA VAL A 94 12.88 -12.06 -2.85
C VAL A 94 12.09 -12.56 -4.07
N ASP A 95 11.83 -11.64 -4.98
CA ASP A 95 11.39 -11.92 -6.34
C ASP A 95 12.50 -12.78 -6.99
N GLU A 96 12.33 -14.10 -7.05
CA GLU A 96 13.23 -14.97 -7.82
C GLU A 96 12.98 -14.68 -9.31
N THR A 97 13.83 -13.84 -9.90
CA THR A 97 14.03 -13.73 -11.36
C THR A 97 15.37 -14.32 -11.74
#